data_AF-A0A7V4P4C3-F1
#
_entry.id   AF-A0A7V4P4C3-F1
#
_cell.length_a   1.000
_cell.length_b   1.000
_cell.length_c   1.000
_cell.angle_alpha   90.00
_cell.angle_beta   90.00
_cell.angle_gamma   90.00
#
_symmetry.space_group_name_H-M   'P 1'
#
loop_
_entity.id
_entity.type
_entity.pdbx_description
1 polymer ?
#
loop_
_entity_poly.entity_id
_entity_poly.type
_entity_poly.pdbx_seq_one_letter_code
_entity_poly.pdbx_strand_id
1 'polypeptide(L)'
;MRMSILTARRKDMAYCPGCSHGLVLEQLDQAIERLGLPLERICIVSDIGCIGIADRYFACHTFHGLHGRSITYAEGIHRVRPDMLVVVLIGDGGCGIGTAHLVHAARRRAGIKVVVCNNFNFGMTGGQHSPTTPECTCTTTTPDGAADQAFDVCETVAVNGASYVARHSALDPGCVDSLEAALRAPGFALVDLWELCVAYFMPSNDLKPQDLLTLSQRTDLPFGVLRQATAAESNRQATRVIATAGSPMRPGAVGQAPRLSWPGRTEISVAGSAGQRIRSAVATLGEIAVAGGLFAAEVDDFPITVRRGHSVSNLVISPRPIRYPSVDNPDLLVLLSADGVARAGPGLASMRPSGLIVVARDLEVPTTPARVVRFDFAGLERQAGKASAAVAAVAFAVQTAGWARPDELQAAAEAAVHGSYRGETLRALATGFLWTPAA
;
A
#
# COMPACT_ATOMS: atom_id res chain seq x y z
N MET A 1 -19.21 21.36 1.77
CA MET A 1 -18.98 20.58 0.54
C MET A 1 -18.02 19.46 0.93
N ARG A 2 -18.49 18.21 1.01
CA ARG A 2 -17.59 17.10 1.38
C ARG A 2 -16.64 16.84 0.22
N MET A 3 -15.37 16.60 0.53
CA MET A 3 -14.35 16.32 -0.47
C MET A 3 -14.47 14.85 -0.88
N SER A 4 -14.46 14.62 -2.19
CA SER A 4 -14.28 13.30 -2.81
C SER A 4 -13.11 12.57 -2.16
N ILE A 5 -13.26 11.25 -2.02
CA ILE A 5 -12.17 10.40 -1.52
C ILE A 5 -11.13 10.14 -2.62
N LEU A 6 -11.42 10.49 -3.88
CA LEU A 6 -10.48 10.37 -4.99
C LEU A 6 -9.52 11.55 -5.07
N THR A 7 -8.24 11.27 -5.28
CA THR A 7 -7.16 12.26 -5.40
C THR A 7 -6.82 12.59 -6.86
N ALA A 8 -7.41 11.89 -7.82
CA ALA A 8 -7.18 12.06 -9.25
C ALA A 8 -8.49 12.01 -10.03
N ARG A 9 -8.56 12.74 -11.14
CA ARG A 9 -9.65 12.60 -12.12
C ARG A 9 -9.38 11.41 -13.03
N ARG A 10 -10.41 10.80 -13.61
CA ARG A 10 -10.30 9.65 -14.52
C ARG A 10 -9.22 9.79 -15.60
N LYS A 11 -9.12 10.95 -16.25
CA LYS A 11 -8.13 11.21 -17.31
C LYS A 11 -6.67 11.24 -16.82
N ASP A 12 -6.48 11.47 -15.53
CA ASP A 12 -5.17 11.58 -14.87
C ASP A 12 -4.74 10.21 -14.26
N MET A 13 -5.61 9.19 -14.32
CA MET A 13 -5.33 7.83 -13.86
C MET A 13 -4.61 7.01 -14.93
N ALA A 14 -3.72 6.11 -14.51
CA ALA A 14 -2.87 5.30 -15.37
C ALA A 14 -3.59 4.07 -15.95
N TYR A 15 -4.81 4.26 -16.46
CA TYR A 15 -5.60 3.25 -17.15
C TYR A 15 -5.63 3.50 -18.67
N CYS A 16 -5.89 2.45 -19.46
CA CYS A 16 -6.04 2.59 -20.91
C CYS A 16 -7.20 3.55 -21.25
N PRO A 17 -7.06 4.43 -22.27
CA PRO A 17 -8.16 5.28 -22.72
C PRO A 17 -9.38 4.44 -23.12
N GLY A 18 -10.54 4.71 -22.49
CA GLY A 18 -11.78 3.96 -22.72
C GLY A 18 -12.02 2.77 -21.80
N CYS A 19 -11.05 2.42 -20.94
CA CYS A 19 -11.23 1.39 -19.92
C CYS A 19 -12.15 1.87 -18.78
N SER A 20 -12.97 0.96 -18.23
CA SER A 20 -13.98 1.29 -17.22
C SER A 20 -13.45 1.41 -15.79
N HIS A 21 -12.21 1.03 -15.48
CA HIS A 21 -11.68 1.06 -14.11
C HIS A 21 -11.86 2.44 -13.44
N GLY A 22 -11.52 3.53 -14.12
CA GLY A 22 -11.69 4.87 -13.57
C GLY A 22 -13.16 5.30 -13.38
N LEU A 23 -14.09 4.77 -14.19
CA LEU A 23 -15.53 4.95 -13.97
C LEU A 23 -15.99 4.21 -12.71
N VAL A 24 -15.51 2.97 -12.51
CA VAL A 24 -15.83 2.20 -11.30
C VAL A 24 -15.31 2.91 -10.04
N LEU A 25 -14.11 3.50 -10.08
CA LEU A 25 -13.60 4.27 -8.95
C LEU A 25 -14.47 5.49 -8.64
N GLU A 26 -14.95 6.22 -9.65
CA GLU A 26 -15.88 7.35 -9.46
C GLU A 26 -17.25 6.91 -8.91
N GLN A 27 -17.76 5.76 -9.37
CA GLN A 27 -19.02 5.20 -8.86
C GLN A 27 -18.89 4.76 -7.39
N LEU A 28 -17.74 4.16 -7.03
CA LEU A 28 -17.45 3.78 -5.65
C LEU A 28 -17.26 5.00 -4.74
N ASP A 29 -16.56 6.05 -5.21
CA ASP A 29 -16.42 7.32 -4.52
C ASP A 29 -17.79 7.92 -4.18
N GLN A 30 -18.67 8.04 -5.18
CA GLN A 30 -20.03 8.51 -5.00
C GLN A 30 -20.82 7.67 -3.98
N ALA A 31 -20.70 6.34 -4.04
CA ALA A 31 -21.35 5.45 -3.07
C ALA A 31 -20.82 5.71 -1.65
N ILE A 32 -19.50 5.82 -1.47
CA ILE A 32 -18.87 6.09 -0.17
C ILE A 32 -19.23 7.48 0.37
N GLU A 33 -19.30 8.50 -0.49
CA GLU A 33 -19.72 9.86 -0.09
C GLU A 33 -21.12 9.87 0.54
N ARG A 34 -22.05 9.05 0.00
CA ARG A 34 -23.42 8.90 0.54
C ARG A 34 -23.45 8.22 1.92
N LEU A 35 -22.44 7.45 2.29
CA LEU A 35 -22.31 6.90 3.65
C LEU A 35 -21.90 7.98 4.65
N GLY A 36 -21.20 9.02 4.20
CA GLY A 36 -20.84 10.16 5.02
C GLY A 36 -19.83 9.86 6.12
N LEU A 37 -19.00 8.85 5.92
CA LEU A 37 -17.94 8.44 6.83
C LEU A 37 -16.71 9.37 6.73
N PRO A 38 -15.99 9.59 7.83
CA PRO A 38 -14.71 10.30 7.77
C PRO A 38 -13.62 9.40 7.15
N LEU A 39 -12.62 10.01 6.51
CA LEU A 39 -11.60 9.30 5.71
C LEU A 39 -10.82 8.26 6.52
N GLU A 40 -10.52 8.56 7.79
CA GLU A 40 -9.82 7.66 8.71
C GLU A 40 -10.65 6.42 9.13
N ARG A 41 -11.93 6.35 8.75
CA ARG A 41 -12.80 5.18 8.95
C ARG A 41 -12.93 4.32 7.71
N ILE A 42 -12.22 4.64 6.63
CA ILE A 42 -12.29 3.91 5.36
C ILE A 42 -10.93 3.28 5.09
N CYS A 43 -10.94 2.00 4.70
CA CYS A 43 -9.76 1.29 4.22
C CYS A 43 -10.06 0.59 2.89
N ILE A 44 -9.31 0.94 1.84
CA ILE A 44 -9.34 0.26 0.55
C ILE A 44 -8.21 -0.77 0.49
N VAL A 45 -8.55 -2.02 0.22
CA VAL A 45 -7.60 -3.12 0.09
C VAL A 45 -7.59 -3.58 -1.36
N SER A 46 -6.56 -3.23 -2.12
CA SER A 46 -6.46 -3.60 -3.54
C SER A 46 -5.68 -4.90 -3.73
N ASP A 47 -6.09 -5.67 -4.75
CA ASP A 47 -5.38 -6.87 -5.20
C ASP A 47 -4.36 -6.55 -6.33
N ILE A 48 -3.57 -7.52 -6.77
CA ILE A 48 -2.75 -7.41 -7.99
C ILE A 48 -3.63 -7.50 -9.24
N GLY A 49 -3.44 -6.56 -10.16
CA GLY A 49 -4.16 -6.46 -11.44
C GLY A 49 -4.31 -5.01 -11.90
N CYS A 50 -4.97 -4.76 -13.03
CA CYS A 50 -5.23 -3.38 -13.49
C CYS A 50 -5.86 -2.54 -12.38
N ILE A 51 -6.97 -3.01 -11.79
CA ILE A 51 -7.62 -2.36 -10.63
C ILE A 51 -6.69 -2.18 -9.42
N GLY A 52 -5.62 -2.97 -9.32
CA GLY A 52 -4.67 -2.93 -8.22
C GLY A 52 -3.99 -1.60 -8.02
N ILE A 53 -3.80 -0.83 -9.10
CA ILE A 53 -3.17 0.50 -9.05
C ILE A 53 -4.09 1.58 -8.46
N ALA A 54 -5.34 1.24 -8.13
CA ALA A 54 -6.34 2.19 -7.62
C ALA A 54 -5.99 2.77 -6.25
N ASP A 55 -5.18 2.07 -5.46
CA ASP A 55 -4.77 2.43 -4.11
C ASP A 55 -4.18 3.85 -3.99
N ARG A 56 -3.37 4.27 -4.97
CA ARG A 56 -2.77 5.62 -5.01
C ARG A 56 -3.76 6.75 -5.27
N TYR A 57 -4.97 6.44 -5.73
CA TYR A 57 -5.98 7.41 -6.10
C TYR A 57 -6.97 7.70 -4.97
N PHE A 58 -6.76 7.17 -3.76
CA PHE A 58 -7.64 7.40 -2.61
C PHE A 58 -6.96 8.22 -1.51
N ALA A 59 -7.70 9.13 -0.90
CA ALA A 59 -7.28 9.98 0.22
C ALA A 59 -7.48 9.32 1.61
N CYS A 60 -7.85 8.04 1.65
CA CYS A 60 -8.10 7.28 2.88
C CYS A 60 -7.00 6.22 3.10
N HIS A 61 -7.16 5.33 4.09
CA HIS A 61 -6.20 4.25 4.29
C HIS A 61 -6.24 3.28 3.12
N THR A 62 -5.08 2.89 2.61
CA THR A 62 -4.98 1.90 1.54
C THR A 62 -3.97 0.80 1.89
N PHE A 63 -4.22 -0.41 1.37
CA PHE A 63 -3.32 -1.56 1.50
C PHE A 63 -3.30 -2.34 0.19
N HIS A 64 -2.14 -2.40 -0.45
CA HIS A 64 -1.96 -3.20 -1.67
C HIS A 64 -1.47 -4.61 -1.31
N GLY A 65 -2.30 -5.61 -1.59
CA GLY A 65 -2.04 -7.01 -1.26
C GLY A 65 -1.28 -7.77 -2.35
N LEU A 66 -1.04 -9.06 -2.06
CA LEU A 66 -0.60 -10.04 -3.05
C LEU A 66 -1.79 -10.61 -3.83
N HIS A 67 -1.50 -11.16 -5.01
CA HIS A 67 -2.51 -11.65 -5.95
C HIS A 67 -3.47 -12.68 -5.31
N GLY A 68 -4.77 -12.38 -5.30
CA GLY A 68 -5.85 -13.15 -4.69
C GLY A 68 -5.77 -13.23 -3.17
N ARG A 69 -5.07 -12.32 -2.49
CA ARG A 69 -4.93 -12.29 -1.01
C ARG A 69 -5.56 -11.05 -0.37
N SER A 70 -6.03 -10.08 -1.15
CA SER A 70 -6.68 -8.85 -0.66
C SER A 70 -7.84 -9.13 0.31
N ILE A 71 -8.68 -10.13 0.02
CA ILE A 71 -9.78 -10.58 0.90
C ILE A 71 -9.27 -11.01 2.29
N THR A 72 -8.15 -11.72 2.34
CA THR A 72 -7.55 -12.19 3.60
C THR A 72 -7.04 -11.03 4.43
N TYR A 73 -6.35 -10.06 3.81
CA TYR A 73 -5.87 -8.86 4.50
C TYR A 73 -7.03 -8.01 5.01
N ALA A 74 -8.04 -7.79 4.16
CA ALA A 74 -9.25 -7.05 4.54
C ALA A 74 -9.97 -7.67 5.73
N GLU A 75 -10.11 -9.00 5.76
CA GLU A 75 -10.72 -9.67 6.89
C GLU A 75 -9.90 -9.50 8.18
N GLY A 76 -8.56 -9.55 8.09
CA GLY A 76 -7.67 -9.26 9.21
C GLY A 76 -7.85 -7.82 9.74
N ILE A 77 -7.86 -6.84 8.83
CA ILE A 77 -8.07 -5.42 9.16
C ILE A 77 -9.43 -5.24 9.85
N HIS A 78 -10.51 -5.74 9.26
CA HIS A 78 -11.86 -5.62 9.83
C HIS A 78 -11.99 -6.30 11.20
N ARG A 79 -11.33 -7.44 11.41
CA ARG A 79 -11.35 -8.14 12.72
C ARG A 79 -10.70 -7.32 13.83
N VAL A 80 -9.63 -6.58 13.52
CA VAL A 80 -8.94 -5.70 14.48
C VAL A 80 -9.62 -4.34 14.60
N ARG A 81 -10.22 -3.86 13.51
CA ARG A 81 -10.87 -2.55 13.38
C ARG A 81 -12.30 -2.71 12.84
N PRO A 82 -13.22 -3.32 13.61
CA PRO A 82 -14.61 -3.57 13.18
C PRO A 82 -15.41 -2.27 13.01
N ASP A 83 -14.84 -1.15 13.45
CA ASP A 83 -15.37 0.19 13.34
C ASP A 83 -15.08 0.87 11.98
N MET A 84 -14.27 0.24 11.13
CA MET A 84 -13.90 0.76 9.81
C MET A 84 -14.73 0.12 8.70
N LEU A 85 -15.03 0.89 7.66
CA LEU A 85 -15.48 0.37 6.38
C LEU A 85 -14.26 -0.17 5.62
N VAL A 86 -14.20 -1.49 5.43
CA VAL A 86 -13.13 -2.15 4.68
C VAL A 86 -13.68 -2.63 3.34
N VAL A 87 -13.15 -2.06 2.25
CA VAL A 87 -13.55 -2.36 0.86
C VAL A 87 -12.40 -2.99 0.11
N VAL A 88 -12.65 -4.15 -0.48
CA VAL A 88 -11.70 -4.88 -1.33
C VAL A 88 -11.97 -4.52 -2.78
N LEU A 89 -10.92 -4.14 -3.51
CA LEU A 89 -10.93 -4.01 -4.96
C LEU A 89 -10.13 -5.17 -5.55
N ILE A 90 -10.78 -6.02 -6.34
CA ILE A 90 -10.19 -7.26 -6.86
C ILE A 90 -10.62 -7.50 -8.29
N GLY A 91 -9.71 -7.98 -9.14
CA GLY A 91 -10.09 -8.45 -10.48
C GLY A 91 -10.76 -9.83 -10.43
N ASP A 92 -11.49 -10.17 -11.49
CA ASP A 92 -11.94 -11.55 -11.77
C ASP A 92 -10.82 -12.60 -11.66
N GLY A 93 -9.65 -12.32 -12.22
CA GLY A 93 -8.48 -13.18 -12.09
C GLY A 93 -8.02 -13.39 -10.64
N GLY A 94 -8.10 -12.34 -9.82
CA GLY A 94 -7.85 -12.39 -8.38
C GLY A 94 -8.87 -13.24 -7.65
N CYS A 95 -10.15 -13.19 -8.07
CA CYS A 95 -11.19 -14.08 -7.54
C CYS A 95 -10.90 -15.55 -7.86
N GLY A 96 -10.27 -15.82 -9.00
CA GLY A 96 -9.70 -17.12 -9.36
C GLY A 96 -8.75 -17.70 -8.33
N ILE A 97 -7.52 -17.16 -8.28
CA ILE A 97 -6.49 -17.60 -7.34
C ILE A 97 -6.88 -17.36 -5.87
N GLY A 98 -7.84 -16.47 -5.63
CA GLY A 98 -8.41 -16.14 -4.33
C GLY A 98 -9.67 -16.94 -3.94
N THR A 99 -10.11 -17.91 -4.75
CA THR A 99 -11.43 -18.58 -4.59
C THR A 99 -11.68 -19.08 -3.17
N ALA A 100 -10.70 -19.76 -2.56
CA ALA A 100 -10.85 -20.27 -1.20
C ALA A 100 -11.04 -19.14 -0.16
N HIS A 101 -10.36 -18.01 -0.33
CA HIS A 101 -10.51 -16.85 0.55
C HIS A 101 -11.90 -16.22 0.39
N LEU A 102 -12.36 -16.08 -0.86
CA LEU A 102 -13.68 -15.57 -1.21
C LEU A 102 -14.80 -16.41 -0.57
N VAL A 103 -14.79 -17.72 -0.84
CA VAL A 103 -15.78 -18.68 -0.30
C VAL A 103 -15.79 -18.65 1.23
N HIS A 104 -14.62 -18.66 1.86
CA HIS A 104 -14.55 -18.69 3.31
C HIS A 104 -14.90 -17.36 3.99
N ALA A 105 -14.63 -16.22 3.34
CA ALA A 105 -15.06 -14.91 3.84
C ALA A 105 -16.60 -14.79 3.82
N ALA A 106 -17.25 -15.26 2.74
CA ALA A 106 -18.70 -15.36 2.64
C ALA A 106 -19.27 -16.30 3.72
N ARG A 107 -18.68 -17.50 3.88
CA ARG A 107 -19.09 -18.50 4.90
C ARG A 107 -19.01 -17.96 6.33
N ARG A 108 -18.00 -17.13 6.61
CA ARG A 108 -17.85 -16.45 7.91
C ARG A 108 -18.72 -15.20 8.04
N ARG A 109 -19.37 -14.76 6.97
CA ARG A 109 -20.07 -13.47 6.87
C ARG A 109 -19.18 -12.32 7.34
N ALA A 110 -17.89 -12.34 6.97
CA ALA A 110 -16.93 -11.33 7.38
C ALA A 110 -17.43 -9.92 7.00
N GLY A 111 -17.34 -8.91 7.89
CA GLY A 111 -17.86 -7.56 7.64
C GLY A 111 -17.11 -6.72 6.60
N ILE A 112 -16.51 -7.35 5.60
CA ILE A 112 -15.82 -6.71 4.48
C ILE A 112 -16.72 -6.61 3.25
N LYS A 113 -16.40 -5.65 2.37
CA LYS A 113 -17.13 -5.37 1.12
C LYS A 113 -16.22 -5.69 -0.05
N VAL A 114 -16.67 -6.46 -1.02
CA VAL A 114 -15.87 -6.85 -2.19
C VAL A 114 -16.47 -6.26 -3.45
N VAL A 115 -15.68 -5.48 -4.18
CA VAL A 115 -16.01 -5.00 -5.52
C VAL A 115 -15.12 -5.74 -6.49
N VAL A 116 -15.73 -6.57 -7.34
CA VAL A 116 -15.03 -7.31 -8.38
C VAL A 116 -15.05 -6.48 -9.65
N CYS A 117 -13.87 -6.12 -10.13
CA CYS A 117 -13.65 -5.45 -11.41
C CYS A 117 -13.43 -6.53 -12.48
N ASN A 118 -14.52 -7.02 -13.04
CA ASN A 118 -14.56 -8.20 -13.91
C ASN A 118 -14.50 -7.78 -15.37
N ASN A 119 -13.34 -7.97 -16.00
CA ASN A 119 -13.13 -7.60 -17.40
C ASN A 119 -12.85 -8.82 -18.30
N PHE A 120 -13.10 -10.01 -17.76
CA PHE A 120 -13.04 -11.32 -18.41
C PHE A 120 -11.67 -11.76 -18.90
N ASN A 121 -10.59 -11.12 -18.45
CA ASN A 121 -9.24 -11.53 -18.76
C ASN A 121 -8.20 -11.03 -17.75
N PHE A 122 -6.98 -11.55 -17.84
CA PHE A 122 -5.84 -10.98 -17.11
C PHE A 122 -5.24 -9.80 -17.89
N GLY A 123 -5.91 -8.64 -17.86
CA GLY A 123 -5.51 -7.46 -18.64
C GLY A 123 -4.06 -7.01 -18.39
N MET A 124 -3.62 -6.93 -17.14
CA MET A 124 -2.28 -6.44 -16.77
C MET A 124 -1.14 -7.31 -17.32
N THR A 125 -1.39 -8.61 -17.51
CA THR A 125 -0.37 -9.57 -17.97
C THR A 125 -0.42 -9.84 -19.46
N GLY A 126 -1.31 -9.19 -20.21
CA GLY A 126 -1.42 -9.35 -21.66
C GLY A 126 -2.67 -10.09 -22.14
N GLY A 127 -3.76 -10.05 -21.37
CA GLY A 127 -5.09 -10.47 -21.84
C GLY A 127 -5.32 -11.98 -21.88
N GLN A 128 -4.70 -12.73 -20.97
CA GLN A 128 -4.89 -14.19 -20.85
C GLN A 128 -6.28 -14.54 -20.33
N HIS A 129 -6.70 -15.78 -20.58
CA HIS A 129 -7.92 -16.38 -20.05
C HIS A 129 -8.01 -16.25 -18.51
N SER A 130 -9.12 -15.73 -18.02
CA SER A 130 -9.47 -15.65 -16.60
C SER A 130 -10.53 -16.69 -16.23
N PRO A 131 -10.78 -16.98 -14.95
CA PRO A 131 -11.84 -17.92 -14.57
C PRO A 131 -13.26 -17.47 -14.90
N THR A 132 -13.50 -16.18 -15.09
CA THR A 132 -14.83 -15.66 -15.48
C THR A 132 -14.98 -15.53 -16.99
N THR A 133 -13.93 -15.82 -17.77
CA THR A 133 -13.95 -15.74 -19.23
C THR A 133 -15.09 -16.62 -19.77
N PRO A 134 -16.06 -16.04 -20.51
CA PRO A 134 -17.18 -16.80 -21.05
C PRO A 134 -16.77 -17.87 -22.06
N GLU A 135 -17.48 -18.99 -22.08
CA GLU A 135 -17.32 -20.02 -23.11
C GLU A 135 -17.37 -19.41 -24.52
N CYS A 136 -16.59 -19.99 -25.43
CA CYS A 136 -16.47 -19.58 -26.82
C CYS A 136 -15.99 -18.13 -27.03
N THR A 137 -15.42 -17.46 -26.01
CA THR A 137 -14.76 -16.15 -26.17
C THR A 137 -13.24 -16.30 -26.29
N CYS A 138 -12.65 -15.49 -27.16
CA CYS A 138 -11.23 -15.53 -27.48
C CYS A 138 -10.41 -14.68 -26.50
N THR A 139 -9.27 -15.21 -26.09
CA THR A 139 -8.23 -14.50 -25.31
C THR A 139 -6.86 -14.81 -25.88
N THR A 140 -5.78 -14.21 -25.35
CA THR A 140 -4.43 -14.48 -25.87
C THR A 140 -3.94 -15.91 -25.63
N THR A 141 -4.52 -16.62 -24.66
CA THR A 141 -4.21 -18.04 -24.36
C THR A 141 -5.29 -19.01 -24.82
N THR A 142 -6.46 -18.51 -25.22
CA THR A 142 -7.56 -19.30 -25.79
C THR A 142 -8.01 -18.67 -27.11
N PRO A 143 -7.15 -18.67 -28.15
CA PRO A 143 -7.45 -18.01 -29.43
C PRO A 143 -8.64 -18.65 -30.16
N ASP A 144 -8.89 -19.94 -29.94
CA ASP A 144 -10.00 -20.70 -30.53
C ASP A 144 -11.27 -20.67 -29.67
N GLY A 145 -11.29 -19.85 -28.61
CA GLY A 145 -12.39 -19.76 -27.65
C GLY A 145 -12.11 -20.50 -26.34
N ALA A 146 -12.65 -19.99 -25.24
CA ALA A 146 -12.62 -20.67 -23.94
C ALA A 146 -13.50 -21.93 -23.97
N ALA A 147 -12.99 -23.01 -23.38
CA ALA A 147 -13.65 -24.32 -23.36
C ALA A 147 -14.45 -24.59 -22.08
N ASP A 148 -14.10 -23.92 -20.98
CA ASP A 148 -14.69 -24.15 -19.67
C ASP A 148 -15.80 -23.12 -19.38
N GLN A 149 -16.80 -23.56 -18.63
CA GLN A 149 -17.86 -22.68 -18.12
C GLN A 149 -17.28 -21.56 -17.25
N ALA A 150 -17.75 -20.34 -17.47
CA ALA A 150 -17.37 -19.19 -16.65
C ALA A 150 -17.73 -19.40 -15.17
N PHE A 151 -16.77 -19.10 -14.30
CA PHE A 151 -16.95 -19.12 -12.86
C PHE A 151 -17.91 -18.00 -12.41
N ASP A 152 -19.11 -18.37 -11.94
CA ASP A 152 -20.03 -17.41 -11.33
C ASP A 152 -19.59 -17.05 -9.90
N VAL A 153 -18.88 -15.92 -9.79
CA VAL A 153 -18.42 -15.33 -8.52
C VAL A 153 -19.59 -14.97 -7.60
N CYS A 154 -20.70 -14.48 -8.15
CA CYS A 154 -21.89 -14.05 -7.40
C CYS A 154 -22.64 -15.22 -6.79
N GLU A 155 -22.99 -16.23 -7.60
CA GLU A 155 -23.65 -17.44 -7.12
C GLU A 155 -22.80 -18.13 -6.06
N THR A 156 -21.49 -18.24 -6.31
CA THR A 156 -20.53 -18.84 -5.38
C THR A 156 -20.61 -18.23 -3.98
N VAL A 157 -20.60 -16.88 -3.87
CA VAL A 157 -20.69 -16.24 -2.55
C VAL A 157 -22.12 -16.21 -2.00
N ALA A 158 -23.13 -16.18 -2.87
CA ALA A 158 -24.54 -16.20 -2.48
C ALA A 158 -24.90 -17.50 -1.74
N VAL A 159 -24.51 -18.65 -2.29
CA VAL A 159 -24.76 -19.96 -1.66
C VAL A 159 -23.89 -20.17 -0.42
N ASN A 160 -22.72 -19.52 -0.37
CA ASN A 160 -21.83 -19.57 0.80
C ASN A 160 -22.16 -18.53 1.88
N GLY A 161 -23.26 -17.78 1.77
CA GLY A 161 -23.79 -17.01 2.88
C GLY A 161 -23.48 -15.51 2.89
N ALA A 162 -23.06 -14.93 1.75
CA ALA A 162 -23.02 -13.47 1.58
C ALA A 162 -24.36 -12.82 1.95
N SER A 163 -24.32 -11.63 2.54
CA SER A 163 -25.54 -10.88 2.91
C SER A 163 -26.12 -10.12 1.74
N TYR A 164 -25.27 -9.64 0.85
CA TYR A 164 -25.65 -8.87 -0.33
C TYR A 164 -24.78 -9.28 -1.50
N VAL A 165 -25.43 -9.56 -2.63
CA VAL A 165 -24.76 -9.90 -3.89
C VAL A 165 -25.49 -9.19 -5.02
N ALA A 166 -24.75 -8.43 -5.82
CA ALA A 166 -25.28 -7.79 -7.02
C ALA A 166 -24.29 -7.94 -8.17
N ARG A 167 -24.80 -7.89 -9.40
CA ARG A 167 -24.00 -7.85 -10.62
C ARG A 167 -24.48 -6.71 -11.51
N HIS A 168 -23.56 -5.91 -12.03
CA HIS A 168 -23.89 -4.82 -12.95
C HIS A 168 -22.82 -4.69 -14.03
N SER A 169 -23.20 -4.14 -15.19
CA SER A 169 -22.21 -3.48 -16.03
C SER A 169 -21.73 -2.20 -15.33
N ALA A 170 -20.45 -1.86 -15.45
CA ALA A 170 -19.94 -0.56 -15.01
C ALA A 170 -20.65 0.63 -15.68
N LEU A 171 -21.34 0.40 -16.81
CA LEU A 171 -22.12 1.39 -17.54
C LEU A 171 -23.59 1.50 -17.06
N ASP A 172 -24.01 0.62 -16.16
CA ASP A 172 -25.38 0.60 -15.64
C ASP A 172 -25.65 1.80 -14.72
N PRO A 173 -26.72 2.59 -14.94
CA PRO A 173 -27.10 3.67 -14.02
C PRO A 173 -27.36 3.18 -12.58
N GLY A 174 -27.76 1.92 -12.38
CA GLY A 174 -28.02 1.35 -11.05
C GLY A 174 -26.76 0.98 -10.25
N CYS A 175 -25.57 1.10 -10.84
CA CYS A 175 -24.31 0.66 -10.22
C CYS A 175 -24.04 1.35 -8.86
N VAL A 176 -24.21 2.67 -8.78
CA VAL A 176 -23.94 3.45 -7.55
C VAL A 176 -24.87 3.05 -6.41
N ASP A 177 -26.15 2.81 -6.71
CA ASP A 177 -27.14 2.41 -5.70
C ASP A 177 -26.85 1.00 -5.17
N SER A 178 -26.44 0.08 -6.05
CA SER A 178 -26.00 -1.27 -5.65
C SER A 178 -24.71 -1.27 -4.84
N LEU A 179 -23.75 -0.41 -5.19
CA LEU A 179 -22.52 -0.23 -4.40
C LEU A 179 -22.87 0.31 -3.01
N GLU A 180 -23.69 1.36 -2.92
CA GLU A 180 -24.14 1.90 -1.63
C GLU A 180 -24.84 0.82 -0.78
N ALA A 181 -25.76 0.07 -1.38
CA ALA A 181 -26.47 -1.02 -0.69
C ALA A 181 -25.50 -2.10 -0.19
N ALA A 182 -24.50 -2.49 -0.99
CA ALA A 182 -23.46 -3.43 -0.58
C ALA A 182 -22.64 -2.89 0.59
N LEU A 183 -22.19 -1.63 0.52
CA LEU A 183 -21.42 -0.97 1.57
C LEU A 183 -22.19 -0.89 2.90
N ARG A 184 -23.51 -0.75 2.86
CA ARG A 184 -24.40 -0.75 4.04
C ARG A 184 -24.82 -2.14 4.53
N ALA A 185 -24.66 -3.18 3.71
CA ALA A 185 -25.13 -4.52 4.05
C ALA A 185 -24.44 -5.08 5.31
N PRO A 186 -25.10 -5.94 6.11
CA PRO A 186 -24.48 -6.53 7.30
C PRO A 186 -23.56 -7.69 6.93
N GLY A 187 -22.27 -7.67 7.31
CA GLY A 187 -21.36 -8.79 7.02
C GLY A 187 -20.79 -8.74 5.60
N PHE A 188 -20.61 -9.92 4.98
CA PHE A 188 -19.91 -10.05 3.70
C PHE A 188 -20.83 -9.66 2.54
N ALA A 189 -20.41 -8.68 1.74
CA ALA A 189 -21.13 -8.25 0.55
C ALA A 189 -20.22 -8.25 -0.68
N LEU A 190 -20.79 -8.55 -1.84
CA LEU A 190 -20.07 -8.56 -3.11
C LEU A 190 -20.87 -7.83 -4.20
N VAL A 191 -20.17 -7.01 -4.99
CA VAL A 191 -20.70 -6.47 -6.25
C VAL A 191 -19.75 -6.87 -7.39
N ASP A 192 -20.26 -7.63 -8.35
CA ASP A 192 -19.56 -8.00 -9.59
C ASP A 192 -19.83 -6.93 -10.65
N LEU A 193 -18.82 -6.12 -10.97
CA LEU A 193 -18.90 -5.05 -11.95
C LEU A 193 -18.20 -5.49 -13.24
N TRP A 194 -18.99 -5.68 -14.29
CA TRP A 194 -18.48 -6.01 -15.61
C TRP A 194 -17.91 -4.77 -16.29
N GLU A 195 -16.64 -4.83 -16.65
CA GLU A 195 -15.83 -3.71 -17.11
C GLU A 195 -15.36 -3.89 -18.56
N LEU A 196 -14.97 -2.76 -19.18
CA LEU A 196 -14.42 -2.76 -20.53
C LEU A 196 -12.90 -2.92 -20.50
N CYS A 197 -12.40 -4.08 -20.92
CA CYS A 197 -10.98 -4.27 -21.28
C CYS A 197 -10.78 -3.94 -22.76
N VAL A 198 -10.58 -2.64 -23.04
CA VAL A 198 -10.39 -2.10 -24.39
C VAL A 198 -9.07 -2.50 -25.04
N ALA A 199 -8.09 -2.96 -24.26
CA ALA A 199 -6.78 -3.35 -24.76
C ALA A 199 -6.78 -4.76 -25.38
N TYR A 200 -7.60 -5.68 -24.86
CA TYR A 200 -7.52 -7.10 -25.18
C TYR A 200 -8.89 -7.76 -25.36
N PHE A 201 -9.71 -7.84 -24.31
CA PHE A 201 -10.93 -8.66 -24.35
C PHE A 201 -11.95 -8.15 -25.38
N MET A 202 -12.19 -6.82 -25.40
CA MET A 202 -13.17 -6.23 -26.31
C MET A 202 -12.73 -6.40 -27.79
N PRO A 203 -11.49 -6.04 -28.19
CA PRO A 203 -11.03 -6.27 -29.56
C PRO A 203 -11.00 -7.74 -29.99
N SER A 204 -10.59 -8.66 -29.10
CA SER A 204 -10.50 -10.09 -29.43
C SER A 204 -11.86 -10.75 -29.69
N ASN A 205 -12.96 -10.11 -29.29
CA ASN A 205 -14.31 -10.67 -29.37
C ASN A 205 -15.28 -9.78 -30.18
N ASP A 206 -14.77 -8.76 -30.88
CA ASP A 206 -15.55 -7.75 -31.61
C ASP A 206 -16.71 -7.17 -30.77
N LEU A 207 -16.45 -6.96 -29.47
CA LEU A 207 -17.44 -6.41 -28.55
C LEU A 207 -17.37 -4.89 -28.53
N LYS A 208 -18.53 -4.28 -28.37
CA LYS A 208 -18.71 -2.86 -28.08
C LYS A 208 -19.36 -2.70 -26.69
N PRO A 209 -19.30 -1.50 -26.08
CA PRO A 209 -19.73 -1.31 -24.69
C PRO A 209 -21.14 -1.80 -24.33
N GLN A 210 -22.10 -1.62 -25.24
CA GLN A 210 -23.49 -2.05 -25.10
C GLN A 210 -23.68 -3.58 -25.17
N ASP A 211 -22.70 -4.29 -25.75
CA ASP A 211 -22.79 -5.74 -25.94
C ASP A 211 -22.57 -6.52 -24.64
N LEU A 212 -22.18 -5.85 -23.55
CA LEU A 212 -22.14 -6.46 -22.20
C LEU A 212 -23.51 -6.97 -21.74
N LEU A 213 -24.61 -6.32 -22.16
CA LEU A 213 -25.97 -6.80 -21.89
C LEU A 213 -26.26 -8.11 -22.64
N THR A 214 -25.88 -8.15 -23.92
CA THR A 214 -25.99 -9.36 -24.74
C THR A 214 -25.13 -10.49 -24.19
N LEU A 215 -23.93 -10.17 -23.69
CA LEU A 215 -23.05 -11.13 -23.07
C LEU A 215 -23.69 -11.75 -21.81
N SER A 216 -24.29 -10.91 -20.95
CA SER A 216 -25.01 -11.36 -19.74
C SER A 216 -26.14 -12.34 -20.07
N GLN A 217 -26.91 -12.05 -21.13
CA GLN A 217 -27.97 -12.95 -21.62
C GLN A 217 -27.41 -14.26 -22.17
N ARG A 218 -26.30 -14.21 -22.93
CA ARG A 218 -25.68 -15.39 -23.54
C ARG A 218 -25.06 -16.34 -22.49
N THR A 219 -24.54 -15.79 -21.40
CA THR A 219 -23.91 -16.56 -20.33
C THR A 219 -24.87 -17.00 -19.23
N ASP A 220 -26.16 -16.61 -19.31
CA ASP A 220 -27.15 -16.80 -18.25
C ASP A 220 -26.69 -16.22 -16.89
N LEU A 221 -26.02 -15.07 -16.94
CA LEU A 221 -25.48 -14.36 -15.76
C LEU A 221 -26.22 -13.02 -15.61
N PRO A 222 -27.41 -12.98 -14.99
CA PRO A 222 -28.26 -11.79 -14.99
C PRO A 222 -27.62 -10.64 -14.20
N PHE A 223 -27.88 -9.41 -14.66
CA PHE A 223 -27.63 -8.18 -13.90
C PHE A 223 -28.73 -7.90 -12.89
N GLY A 224 -28.39 -7.12 -11.87
CA GLY A 224 -29.26 -6.72 -10.77
C GLY A 224 -28.83 -7.28 -9.41
N VAL A 225 -29.73 -7.16 -8.43
CA VAL A 225 -29.53 -7.71 -7.08
C VAL A 225 -29.86 -9.19 -7.09
N LEU A 226 -28.84 -10.02 -6.88
CA LEU A 226 -28.95 -11.49 -6.91
C LEU A 226 -29.23 -12.07 -5.52
N ARG A 227 -28.86 -11.33 -4.47
CA ARG A 227 -29.13 -11.72 -3.08
C ARG A 227 -29.19 -10.50 -2.18
N GLN A 228 -30.20 -10.48 -1.30
CA GLN A 228 -30.29 -9.53 -0.21
C GLN A 228 -30.89 -10.22 1.03
N ALA A 229 -30.03 -10.56 1.99
CA ALA A 229 -30.39 -11.23 3.24
C ALA A 229 -30.22 -10.28 4.43
N THR A 230 -31.09 -10.41 5.43
CA THR A 230 -31.06 -9.61 6.66
C THR A 230 -30.15 -10.21 7.75
N ALA A 231 -29.42 -11.28 7.43
CA ALA A 231 -28.63 -12.01 8.39
C ALA A 231 -27.46 -11.16 8.94
N ALA A 232 -27.39 -11.02 10.26
CA ALA A 232 -26.33 -10.26 10.92
C ALA A 232 -24.95 -10.91 10.72
N GLU A 233 -23.90 -10.07 10.82
CA GLU A 233 -22.50 -10.50 10.85
C GLU A 233 -22.29 -11.56 11.95
N SER A 234 -21.72 -12.71 11.57
CA SER A 234 -21.58 -13.86 12.47
C SER A 234 -20.53 -13.63 13.57
N ASN A 235 -19.64 -12.65 13.42
CA ASN A 235 -18.37 -12.63 14.14
C ASN A 235 -18.30 -11.70 15.35
N ARG A 236 -19.43 -11.15 15.83
CA ARG A 236 -19.47 -10.35 17.08
C ARG A 236 -18.85 -11.07 18.29
N GLN A 237 -18.87 -12.40 18.31
CA GLN A 237 -18.24 -13.21 19.37
C GLN A 237 -16.71 -13.34 19.23
N ALA A 238 -16.15 -13.41 18.01
CA ALA A 238 -14.70 -13.48 17.82
C ALA A 238 -13.99 -12.15 18.11
N THR A 239 -14.66 -11.02 17.82
CA THR A 239 -14.18 -9.68 18.21
C THR A 239 -14.08 -9.54 19.73
N ARG A 240 -15.00 -10.16 20.48
CA ARG A 240 -14.92 -10.23 21.96
C ARG A 240 -13.67 -10.99 22.42
N VAL A 241 -13.32 -12.09 21.76
CA VAL A 241 -12.12 -12.88 22.11
C VAL A 241 -10.82 -12.10 21.83
N ILE A 242 -10.75 -11.34 20.74
CA ILE A 242 -9.58 -10.47 20.44
C ILE A 242 -9.52 -9.28 21.40
N ALA A 243 -10.65 -8.68 21.76
CA ALA A 243 -10.68 -7.60 22.76
C ALA A 243 -10.28 -8.08 24.17
N THR A 244 -10.46 -9.37 24.47
CA THR A 244 -9.98 -10.02 25.71
C THR A 244 -8.60 -10.67 25.56
N ALA A 245 -8.09 -10.83 24.34
CA ALA A 245 -6.72 -11.25 24.12
C ALA A 245 -5.86 -10.10 24.65
N GLY A 246 -5.06 -10.41 25.68
CA GLY A 246 -4.38 -9.42 26.51
C GLY A 246 -3.63 -8.36 25.71
N SER A 247 -3.35 -7.23 26.38
CA SER A 247 -2.52 -6.13 25.91
C SER A 247 -1.52 -6.60 24.85
N PRO A 248 -1.42 -5.91 23.69
CA PRO A 248 -0.55 -6.34 22.59
C PRO A 248 0.76 -6.79 23.19
N MET A 249 1.16 -8.02 22.83
CA MET A 249 2.37 -8.65 23.36
C MET A 249 3.44 -7.58 23.40
N ARG A 250 3.78 -7.08 24.61
CA ARG A 250 4.84 -6.10 24.75
C ARG A 250 6.01 -6.74 24.01
N PRO A 251 6.63 -6.07 23.02
CA PRO A 251 7.79 -6.62 22.34
C PRO A 251 8.68 -7.22 23.42
N GLY A 252 8.89 -8.54 23.35
CA GLY A 252 9.52 -9.29 24.43
C GLY A 252 10.75 -8.51 24.86
N ALA A 253 10.78 -8.12 26.15
CA ALA A 253 11.61 -7.03 26.67
C ALA A 253 12.84 -6.79 25.81
N VAL A 254 12.76 -5.82 24.89
CA VAL A 254 13.96 -5.24 24.28
C VAL A 254 14.80 -4.85 25.48
N GLY A 255 15.99 -5.45 25.61
CA GLY A 255 16.84 -5.25 26.81
C GLY A 255 16.85 -3.77 27.13
N GLN A 256 16.62 -3.39 28.39
CA GLN A 256 16.35 -2.01 28.80
C GLN A 256 17.38 -1.05 28.18
N ALA A 257 17.05 -0.49 27.02
CA ALA A 257 17.88 0.51 26.38
C ALA A 257 17.68 1.81 27.15
N PRO A 258 18.70 2.68 27.20
CA PRO A 258 18.51 4.04 27.67
C PRO A 258 17.38 4.69 26.87
N ARG A 259 16.47 5.39 27.56
CA ARG A 259 15.46 6.19 26.86
C ARG A 259 16.18 7.28 26.07
N LEU A 260 15.90 7.36 24.78
CA LEU A 260 16.43 8.42 23.93
C LEU A 260 15.72 9.72 24.27
N SER A 261 16.51 10.76 24.54
CA SER A 261 15.98 12.13 24.49
C SER A 261 15.77 12.50 23.01
N TRP A 262 14.57 12.95 22.65
CA TRP A 262 14.22 13.25 21.26
C TRP A 262 13.36 14.52 21.17
N PRO A 263 13.62 15.44 20.22
CA PRO A 263 13.05 16.80 20.24
C PRO A 263 11.54 16.87 19.97
N GLY A 264 10.95 15.84 19.36
CA GLY A 264 9.54 15.84 18.97
C GLY A 264 9.27 14.90 17.81
N ARG A 265 8.20 15.15 17.03
CA ARG A 265 8.03 14.46 15.75
C ARG A 265 9.05 15.02 14.76
N THR A 266 9.92 14.17 14.25
CA THR A 266 10.94 14.52 13.25
C THR A 266 10.72 13.72 11.98
N GLU A 267 10.81 14.37 10.83
CA GLU A 267 10.71 13.77 9.50
C GLU A 267 12.12 13.61 8.89
N ILE A 268 12.49 12.38 8.55
CA ILE A 268 13.79 12.03 7.99
C ILE A 268 13.58 11.42 6.61
N SER A 269 14.36 11.85 5.62
CA SER A 269 14.38 11.22 4.30
C SER A 269 15.83 10.89 3.93
N VAL A 270 16.06 9.66 3.46
CA VAL A 270 17.37 9.19 3.00
C VAL A 270 17.23 8.73 1.56
N ALA A 271 18.02 9.33 0.67
CA ALA A 271 17.96 9.07 -0.75
C ALA A 271 19.34 8.65 -1.29
N GLY A 272 19.35 7.54 -2.02
CA GLY A 272 20.53 7.02 -2.72
C GLY A 272 20.15 6.19 -3.93
N SER A 273 21.04 5.29 -4.34
CA SER A 273 20.87 4.38 -5.47
C SER A 273 20.51 2.97 -5.00
N ALA A 274 19.82 2.22 -5.87
CA ALA A 274 19.56 0.81 -5.67
C ALA A 274 20.87 0.04 -5.41
N GLY A 275 20.85 -0.84 -4.41
CA GLY A 275 22.03 -1.60 -3.98
C GLY A 275 22.86 -0.96 -2.85
N GLN A 276 22.65 0.32 -2.53
CA GLN A 276 23.31 0.99 -1.39
C GLN A 276 22.69 0.65 -0.01
N ARG A 277 21.67 -0.22 0.02
CA ARG A 277 20.97 -0.66 1.25
C ARG A 277 20.37 0.49 2.07
N ILE A 278 19.86 1.53 1.40
CA ILE A 278 19.22 2.70 2.02
C ILE A 278 18.11 2.29 2.99
N ARG A 279 17.17 1.44 2.54
CA ARG A 279 16.04 0.95 3.35
C ARG A 279 16.52 0.27 4.63
N SER A 280 17.47 -0.66 4.53
CA SER A 280 18.02 -1.34 5.70
C SER A 280 18.70 -0.38 6.68
N ALA A 281 19.37 0.67 6.19
CA ALA A 281 19.97 1.68 7.05
C ALA A 281 18.92 2.52 7.81
N VAL A 282 17.83 2.89 7.15
CA VAL A 282 16.72 3.63 7.75
C VAL A 282 15.93 2.76 8.73
N ALA A 283 15.63 1.51 8.37
CA ALA A 283 15.03 0.52 9.26
C ALA A 283 15.85 0.33 10.54
N THR A 284 17.19 0.23 10.42
CA THR A 284 18.08 0.13 11.58
C THR A 284 17.91 1.33 12.52
N LEU A 285 17.82 2.55 12.00
CA LEU A 285 17.57 3.74 12.82
C LEU A 285 16.18 3.70 13.48
N GLY A 286 15.16 3.25 12.75
CA GLY A 286 13.81 3.06 13.30
C GLY A 286 13.78 2.05 14.45
N GLU A 287 14.48 0.93 14.32
CA GLU A 287 14.63 -0.08 15.37
C GLU A 287 15.35 0.49 16.61
N ILE A 288 16.42 1.26 16.41
CA ILE A 288 17.13 1.98 17.48
C ILE A 288 16.18 2.93 18.21
N ALA A 289 15.36 3.70 17.48
CA ALA A 289 14.41 4.63 18.05
C ALA A 289 13.35 3.91 18.90
N VAL A 290 12.79 2.79 18.40
CA VAL A 290 11.81 1.98 19.12
C VAL A 290 12.41 1.34 20.36
N ALA A 291 13.63 0.81 20.27
CA ALA A 291 14.36 0.30 21.44
C ALA A 291 14.57 1.39 22.50
N GLY A 292 14.87 2.61 22.05
CA GLY A 292 14.97 3.82 22.87
C GLY A 292 13.64 4.36 23.43
N GLY A 293 12.51 3.70 23.18
CA GLY A 293 11.19 4.07 23.71
C GLY A 293 10.41 5.08 22.89
N LEU A 294 10.77 5.29 21.62
CA LEU A 294 10.07 6.19 20.69
C LEU A 294 9.14 5.39 19.74
N PHE A 295 8.28 6.11 19.02
CA PHE A 295 7.52 5.58 17.89
C PHE A 295 8.28 5.87 16.60
N ALA A 296 8.36 4.88 15.72
CA ALA A 296 8.96 5.02 14.40
C ALA A 296 8.00 4.47 13.31
N ALA A 297 7.95 5.14 12.15
CA ALA A 297 7.21 4.66 10.98
C ALA A 297 8.04 4.92 9.72
N GLU A 298 8.28 3.86 8.95
CA GLU A 298 9.07 3.88 7.72
C GLU A 298 8.17 3.72 6.50
N VAL A 299 8.42 4.52 5.45
CA VAL A 299 7.76 4.44 4.14
C VAL A 299 8.82 4.52 3.06
N ASP A 300 8.83 3.55 2.16
CA ASP A 300 9.84 3.44 1.11
C ASP A 300 9.31 3.86 -0.26
N ASP A 301 10.17 4.46 -1.09
CA ASP A 301 9.94 4.76 -2.50
C ASP A 301 11.13 4.28 -3.34
N PHE A 302 10.86 3.29 -4.20
CA PHE A 302 11.84 2.73 -5.11
C PHE A 302 11.15 2.10 -6.34
N PRO A 303 11.79 2.12 -7.51
CA PRO A 303 11.23 1.50 -8.71
C PRO A 303 11.23 -0.04 -8.58
N ILE A 304 10.32 -0.70 -9.31
CA ILE A 304 10.21 -2.17 -9.36
C ILE A 304 11.44 -2.86 -9.99
N THR A 305 12.35 -2.09 -10.59
CA THR A 305 13.57 -2.60 -11.24
C THR A 305 14.62 -3.01 -10.21
N VAL A 306 15.11 -4.26 -10.29
CA VAL A 306 16.15 -4.77 -9.38
C VAL A 306 17.51 -4.13 -9.71
N ARG A 307 18.19 -3.60 -8.68
CA ARG A 307 19.56 -3.01 -8.74
C ARG A 307 19.75 -1.80 -9.68
N ARG A 308 18.69 -1.12 -10.10
CA ARG A 308 18.78 0.13 -10.87
C ARG A 308 17.78 1.15 -10.36
N GLY A 309 18.13 2.43 -10.50
CA GLY A 309 17.30 3.56 -10.09
C GLY A 309 17.56 4.02 -8.65
N HIS A 310 16.72 4.94 -8.19
CA HIS A 310 16.79 5.52 -6.85
C HIS A 310 16.31 4.53 -5.78
N SER A 311 16.73 4.77 -4.55
CA SER A 311 16.16 4.18 -3.35
C SER A 311 15.98 5.29 -2.34
N VAL A 312 14.73 5.63 -2.04
CA VAL A 312 14.37 6.59 -1.01
C VAL A 312 13.67 5.86 0.11
N SER A 313 14.04 6.18 1.35
CA SER A 313 13.35 5.67 2.53
C SER A 313 13.11 6.82 3.49
N ASN A 314 11.85 6.97 3.89
CA ASN A 314 11.34 8.04 4.73
C ASN A 314 11.03 7.47 6.11
N LEU A 315 11.46 8.16 7.16
CA LEU A 315 11.28 7.75 8.55
C LEU A 315 10.72 8.90 9.36
N VAL A 316 9.61 8.65 10.04
CA VAL A 316 9.07 9.54 11.07
C VAL A 316 9.43 8.94 12.42
N ILE A 317 10.10 9.72 13.27
CA ILE A 317 10.37 9.37 14.68
C ILE A 317 9.62 10.34 15.57
N SER A 318 8.97 9.86 16.63
CA SER A 318 8.17 10.69 17.54
C SER A 318 8.10 10.10 18.95
N PRO A 319 8.11 10.94 20.01
CA PRO A 319 7.81 10.50 21.38
C PRO A 319 6.32 10.19 21.61
N ARG A 320 5.45 10.45 20.62
CA ARG A 320 4.00 10.17 20.63
C ARG A 320 3.59 9.26 19.45
N PRO A 321 2.47 8.52 19.55
CA PRO A 321 1.99 7.65 18.48
C PRO A 321 1.88 8.37 17.13
N ILE A 322 2.43 7.74 16.08
CA ILE A 322 2.40 8.26 14.71
C ILE A 322 1.10 7.79 14.04
N ARG A 323 0.25 8.73 13.62
CA ARG A 323 -1.00 8.45 12.90
C ARG A 323 -0.90 8.69 11.38
N TYR A 324 0.16 9.37 10.96
CA TYR A 324 0.44 9.71 9.58
C TYR A 324 1.95 9.54 9.32
N PRO A 325 2.36 8.54 8.53
CA PRO A 325 3.76 8.14 8.38
C PRO A 325 4.49 8.88 7.25
N SER A 326 3.80 9.72 6.47
CA SER A 326 4.44 10.42 5.36
C SER A 326 5.40 11.52 5.83
N VAL A 327 6.38 11.78 4.98
CA VAL A 327 7.35 12.88 5.08
C VAL A 327 7.04 13.84 3.96
N ASP A 328 6.61 15.05 4.30
CA ASP A 328 6.22 16.08 3.34
C ASP A 328 7.36 17.09 3.17
N ASN A 329 7.99 17.49 4.27
CA ASN A 329 9.09 18.45 4.27
C ASN A 329 10.06 18.07 5.41
N PRO A 330 11.10 17.27 5.07
CA PRO A 330 11.94 16.61 6.06
C PRO A 330 12.72 17.62 6.92
N ASP A 331 12.84 17.31 8.20
CA ASP A 331 13.75 18.00 9.13
C ASP A 331 15.21 17.60 8.86
N LEU A 332 15.43 16.37 8.38
CA LEU A 332 16.73 15.85 7.94
C LEU A 332 16.62 15.13 6.60
N LEU A 333 17.40 15.58 5.62
CA LEU A 333 17.55 14.93 4.32
C LEU A 333 18.99 14.44 4.12
N VAL A 334 19.16 13.15 3.82
CA VAL A 334 20.47 12.53 3.57
C VAL A 334 20.58 12.13 2.10
N LEU A 335 21.60 12.62 1.39
CA LEU A 335 21.79 12.43 -0.05
C LEU A 335 23.12 11.71 -0.32
N LEU A 336 23.04 10.47 -0.81
CA LEU A 336 24.19 9.56 -0.96
C LEU A 336 24.55 9.21 -2.42
N SER A 337 23.73 9.62 -3.39
CA SER A 337 24.03 9.41 -4.81
C SER A 337 23.32 10.42 -5.73
N ALA A 338 23.76 10.49 -6.98
CA ALA A 338 23.11 11.31 -8.01
C ALA A 338 21.65 10.90 -8.28
N ASP A 339 21.33 9.59 -8.24
CA ASP A 339 19.95 9.12 -8.34
C ASP A 339 19.08 9.64 -7.19
N GLY A 340 19.64 9.66 -5.98
CA GLY A 340 18.98 10.21 -4.80
C GLY A 340 18.73 11.71 -4.93
N VAL A 341 19.72 12.47 -5.39
CA VAL A 341 19.57 13.91 -5.69
C VAL A 341 18.53 14.14 -6.77
N ALA A 342 18.53 13.37 -7.85
CA ALA A 342 17.54 13.52 -8.93
C ALA A 342 16.11 13.27 -8.43
N ARG A 343 15.94 12.29 -7.53
CA ARG A 343 14.63 11.96 -6.95
C ARG A 343 14.15 12.99 -5.92
N ALA A 344 15.03 13.45 -5.03
CA ALA A 344 14.72 14.41 -3.98
C ALA A 344 14.74 15.87 -4.45
N GLY A 345 15.41 16.14 -5.57
CA GLY A 345 15.73 17.45 -6.12
C GLY A 345 14.58 18.45 -6.14
N PRO A 346 13.39 18.07 -6.67
CA PRO A 346 12.24 18.97 -6.71
C PRO A 346 11.78 19.50 -5.35
N GLY A 347 12.03 18.76 -4.25
CA GLY A 347 11.64 19.14 -2.89
C GLY A 347 12.68 19.98 -2.14
N LEU A 348 13.90 20.14 -2.67
CA LEU A 348 14.99 20.84 -1.98
C LEU A 348 14.74 22.33 -1.84
N ALA A 349 14.14 22.95 -2.86
CA ALA A 349 13.85 24.39 -2.88
C ALA A 349 12.77 24.79 -1.85
N SER A 350 11.93 23.84 -1.44
CA SER A 350 10.84 24.07 -0.48
C SER A 350 11.17 23.63 0.95
N MET A 351 12.40 23.16 1.21
CA MET A 351 12.81 22.80 2.57
C MET A 351 12.74 24.01 3.51
N ARG A 352 12.56 23.75 4.80
CA ARG A 352 12.53 24.83 5.82
C ARG A 352 13.95 25.33 6.12
N PRO A 353 14.14 26.61 6.51
CA PRO A 353 15.45 27.09 6.97
C PRO A 353 16.01 26.35 8.19
N SER A 354 15.14 25.76 9.02
CA SER A 354 15.51 24.91 10.15
C SER A 354 15.92 23.49 9.75
N GLY A 355 15.68 23.08 8.51
CA GLY A 355 16.02 21.76 8.01
C GLY A 355 17.52 21.58 7.82
N LEU A 356 17.96 20.33 7.88
CA LEU A 356 19.35 19.92 7.68
C LEU A 356 19.44 19.00 6.46
N ILE A 357 20.41 19.28 5.60
CA ILE A 357 20.79 18.40 4.47
C ILE A 357 22.20 17.89 4.73
N VAL A 358 22.36 16.57 4.75
CA VAL A 358 23.66 15.91 4.82
C VAL A 358 23.91 15.22 3.49
N VAL A 359 24.94 15.66 2.77
CA VAL A 359 25.16 15.24 1.37
C VAL A 359 26.60 14.83 1.12
N ALA A 360 26.78 13.76 0.35
CA ALA A 360 28.10 13.34 -0.12
C ALA A 360 28.75 14.49 -0.91
N ARG A 361 30.01 14.80 -0.60
CA ARG A 361 30.70 16.02 -1.07
C ARG A 361 30.83 16.15 -2.59
N ASP A 362 30.78 15.04 -3.31
CA ASP A 362 30.89 14.93 -4.77
C ASP A 362 29.55 15.18 -5.48
N LEU A 363 28.47 15.40 -4.73
CA LEU A 363 27.15 15.65 -5.30
C LEU A 363 26.83 17.15 -5.33
N GLU A 364 26.32 17.58 -6.48
CA GLU A 364 25.73 18.91 -6.63
C GLU A 364 24.30 18.92 -6.07
N VAL A 365 23.96 19.96 -5.32
CA VAL A 365 22.65 20.12 -4.71
C VAL A 365 22.07 21.46 -5.16
N PRO A 366 20.83 21.50 -5.69
CA PRO A 366 20.11 22.73 -5.97
C PRO A 366 20.06 23.71 -4.79
N THR A 367 19.87 24.99 -5.09
CA THR A 367 19.71 26.04 -4.07
C THR A 367 18.57 25.71 -3.10
N THR A 368 18.83 25.85 -1.82
CA THR A 368 17.91 25.51 -0.73
C THR A 368 18.11 26.47 0.44
N PRO A 369 17.04 26.83 1.18
CA PRO A 369 17.17 27.61 2.40
C PRO A 369 17.65 26.77 3.60
N ALA A 370 17.67 25.44 3.50
CA ALA A 370 18.11 24.55 4.57
C ALA A 370 19.64 24.59 4.77
N ARG A 371 20.09 24.23 5.97
CA ARG A 371 21.52 24.11 6.26
C ARG A 371 22.10 22.89 5.55
N VAL A 372 23.15 23.08 4.75
CA VAL A 372 23.82 21.99 4.01
C VAL A 372 25.16 21.63 4.69
N VAL A 373 25.35 20.35 5.01
CA VAL A 373 26.59 19.78 5.54
C VAL A 373 27.11 18.73 4.55
N ARG A 374 28.36 18.90 4.13
CA ARG A 374 29.03 17.99 3.18
C ARG A 374 29.99 17.05 3.91
N PHE A 375 30.08 15.81 3.45
CA PHE A 375 30.97 14.81 4.04
C PHE A 375 31.59 13.86 3.01
N ASP A 376 32.73 13.25 3.39
CA ASP A 376 33.43 12.27 2.56
C ASP A 376 32.77 10.88 2.61
N PHE A 377 31.70 10.69 1.84
CA PHE A 377 31.00 9.39 1.79
C PHE A 377 31.90 8.26 1.25
N ALA A 378 32.77 8.52 0.28
CA ALA A 378 33.71 7.52 -0.23
C ALA A 378 34.73 7.09 0.85
N GLY A 379 35.15 8.02 1.72
CA GLY A 379 35.94 7.71 2.92
C GLY A 379 35.17 6.84 3.90
N LEU A 380 33.90 7.17 4.13
CA LEU A 380 33.02 6.40 5.00
C LEU A 380 32.81 4.97 4.47
N GLU A 381 32.68 4.79 3.16
CA GLU A 381 32.61 3.47 2.52
C GLU A 381 33.88 2.63 2.76
N ARG A 382 35.06 3.25 2.74
CA ARG A 382 36.32 2.55 3.01
C ARG A 382 36.43 2.09 4.46
N GLN A 383 35.91 2.87 5.41
CA GLN A 383 36.04 2.57 6.83
C GLN A 383 34.93 1.66 7.37
N ALA A 384 33.67 1.93 7.00
CA ALA A 384 32.51 1.13 7.43
C ALA A 384 32.25 -0.09 6.53
N GLY A 385 32.84 -0.12 5.33
CA GLY A 385 32.53 -1.09 4.28
C GLY A 385 31.34 -0.66 3.44
N LYS A 386 31.39 -0.89 2.12
CA LYS A 386 30.33 -0.49 1.17
C LYS A 386 28.93 -0.97 1.55
N ALA A 387 28.85 -2.17 2.13
CA ALA A 387 27.59 -2.78 2.55
C ALA A 387 26.94 -2.10 3.76
N SER A 388 27.70 -1.33 4.53
CA SER A 388 27.26 -0.67 5.77
C SER A 388 27.47 0.85 5.77
N ALA A 389 27.96 1.41 4.66
CA ALA A 389 28.23 2.84 4.52
C ALA A 389 26.97 3.70 4.68
N ALA A 390 25.82 3.24 4.19
CA ALA A 390 24.56 3.96 4.37
C ALA A 390 24.14 4.03 5.85
N VAL A 391 24.36 2.95 6.63
CA VAL A 391 24.12 2.94 8.09
C VAL A 391 25.00 3.98 8.77
N ALA A 392 26.28 4.00 8.43
CA ALA A 392 27.22 4.97 8.97
C ALA A 392 26.85 6.42 8.58
N ALA A 393 26.39 6.65 7.34
CA ALA A 393 26.00 7.97 6.88
C ALA A 393 24.75 8.49 7.60
N VAL A 394 23.76 7.62 7.83
CA VAL A 394 22.57 7.93 8.63
C VAL A 394 22.94 8.25 10.08
N ALA A 395 23.84 7.47 10.68
CA ALA A 395 24.35 7.74 12.03
C ALA A 395 25.05 9.10 12.13
N PHE A 396 25.93 9.42 11.17
CA PHE A 396 26.57 10.73 11.06
C PHE A 396 25.54 11.86 10.93
N ALA A 397 24.51 11.66 10.11
CA ALA A 397 23.50 12.67 9.85
C ALA A 397 22.64 12.99 11.09
N VAL A 398 22.22 11.96 11.84
CA VAL A 398 21.48 12.12 13.10
C VAL A 398 22.35 12.77 14.18
N GLN A 399 23.63 12.40 14.25
CA GLN A 399 24.59 13.05 15.14
C GLN A 399 24.76 14.53 14.80
N THR A 400 24.84 14.86 13.51
CA THR A 400 24.97 16.25 13.02
C THR A 400 23.71 17.08 13.34
N ALA A 401 22.53 16.46 13.34
CA ALA A 401 21.28 17.09 13.72
C ALA A 401 21.18 17.38 15.23
N GLY A 402 21.96 16.66 16.06
CA GLY A 402 22.02 16.87 17.51
C GLY A 402 20.76 16.44 18.26
N TRP A 403 19.98 15.51 17.70
CA TRP A 403 18.69 15.10 18.28
C TRP A 403 18.81 14.15 19.46
N ALA A 404 19.88 13.35 19.51
CA ALA A 404 20.20 12.45 20.61
C ALA A 404 21.71 12.39 20.80
N ARG A 405 22.15 12.00 22.00
CA ARG A 405 23.59 11.90 22.29
C ARG A 405 24.18 10.63 21.67
N PRO A 406 25.41 10.66 21.12
CA PRO A 406 26.02 9.49 20.50
C PRO A 406 26.09 8.24 21.40
N ASP A 407 26.34 8.41 22.69
CA ASP A 407 26.37 7.34 23.69
C ASP A 407 24.99 6.71 23.91
N GLU A 408 23.93 7.52 23.93
CA GLU A 408 22.55 7.03 24.02
C GLU A 408 22.16 6.23 22.78
N LEU A 409 22.49 6.73 21.58
CA LEU A 409 22.21 6.05 20.31
C LEU A 409 22.98 4.73 20.19
N GLN A 410 24.24 4.71 20.61
CA GLN A 410 25.08 3.51 20.61
C GLN A 410 24.50 2.44 21.56
N ALA A 411 24.12 2.82 22.77
CA ALA A 411 23.51 1.89 23.73
C ALA A 411 22.15 1.35 23.24
N ALA A 412 21.32 2.21 22.64
CA ALA A 412 20.06 1.78 22.04
C ALA A 412 20.29 0.84 20.83
N ALA A 413 21.33 1.08 20.02
CA ALA A 413 21.72 0.17 18.94
C ALA A 413 22.19 -1.18 19.44
N GLU A 414 22.94 -1.23 20.53
CA GLU A 414 23.33 -2.48 21.17
C GLU A 414 22.13 -3.27 21.69
N ALA A 415 21.02 -2.62 22.03
CA ALA A 415 19.79 -3.30 22.41
C ALA A 415 18.93 -3.73 21.20
N ALA A 416 18.95 -2.97 20.11
CA ALA A 416 18.07 -3.16 18.95
C ALA A 416 18.60 -4.12 17.88
N VAL A 417 19.89 -4.03 17.56
CA VAL A 417 20.45 -4.66 16.35
C VAL A 417 20.74 -6.13 16.62
N HIS A 418 20.05 -7.07 15.98
CA HIS A 418 20.29 -8.51 16.19
C HIS A 418 20.69 -9.25 14.90
N GLY A 419 21.01 -10.54 15.03
CA GLY A 419 21.30 -11.42 13.89
C GLY A 419 22.76 -11.41 13.40
N SER A 420 22.99 -12.07 12.27
CA SER A 420 24.32 -12.38 11.74
C SER A 420 25.17 -11.15 11.36
N TYR A 421 24.54 -9.99 11.13
CA TYR A 421 25.23 -8.75 10.74
C TYR A 421 25.43 -7.77 11.89
N ARG A 422 25.01 -8.12 13.13
CA ARG A 422 25.06 -7.22 14.30
C ARG A 422 26.41 -6.53 14.48
N GLY A 423 27.50 -7.30 14.45
CA GLY A 423 28.84 -6.74 14.67
C GLY A 423 29.26 -5.75 13.59
N GLU A 424 28.85 -5.96 12.34
CA GLU A 424 29.14 -5.05 11.23
C GLU A 424 28.32 -3.75 11.37
N THR A 425 27.02 -3.88 11.62
CA THR A 425 26.11 -2.74 11.81
C THR A 425 26.54 -1.86 12.99
N LEU A 426 26.87 -2.45 14.14
CA LEU A 426 27.31 -1.68 15.32
C LEU A 426 28.62 -0.93 15.05
N ARG A 427 29.57 -1.52 14.32
CA ARG A 427 30.79 -0.81 13.92
C ARG A 427 30.51 0.33 12.95
N ALA A 428 29.58 0.15 12.01
CA ALA A 428 29.19 1.18 11.07
C ALA A 428 28.51 2.37 11.77
N LEU A 429 27.61 2.11 12.72
CA LEU A 429 26.98 3.13 13.55
C LEU A 429 28.02 3.93 14.34
N ALA A 430 28.92 3.24 15.07
CA ALA A 430 30.00 3.88 15.81
C ALA A 430 30.92 4.71 14.90
N THR A 431 31.23 4.20 13.71
CA THR A 431 32.01 4.95 12.70
C THR A 431 31.28 6.22 12.28
N GLY A 432 29.97 6.16 12.03
CA GLY A 432 29.16 7.32 11.67
C GLY A 432 29.07 8.36 12.78
N PHE A 433 28.85 7.94 14.03
CA PHE A 433 28.75 8.86 15.18
C PHE A 433 30.04 9.64 15.47
N LEU A 434 31.19 9.05 15.13
CA LEU A 434 32.51 9.68 15.27
C LEU A 434 32.96 10.38 14.00
N TRP A 435 32.18 10.30 12.91
CA TRP A 435 32.55 10.90 11.64
C TRP A 435 32.48 12.42 11.73
N THR A 436 33.45 13.10 11.14
CA THR A 436 33.48 14.56 11.07
C THR A 436 33.08 15.05 9.67
N PRO A 437 32.44 16.22 9.57
CA PRO A 437 32.27 16.88 8.28
C PRO A 437 33.63 17.07 7.59
N ALA A 438 33.65 17.02 6.26
CA ALA A 438 34.87 17.38 5.52
C ALA A 438 35.15 18.88 5.74
N ALA A 439 36.41 19.22 6.01
CA ALA A 439 36.87 20.61 6.12
C ALA A 439 36.67 21.38 4.80
#